data_AF-A0A564W3X3-F1
#
_entry.id   AF-A0A564W3X3-F1
#
_cell.length_a   1.000
_cell.length_b   1.000
_cell.length_c   1.000
_cell.angle_alpha   90.00
_cell.angle_beta   90.00
_cell.angle_gamma   90.00
#
_symmetry.space_group_name_H-M   'P 1'
#
loop_
_entity.id
_entity.type
_entity.pdbx_description
1 polymer ?
#
loop_
_entity_poly.entity_id
_entity_poly.type
_entity_poly.pdbx_seq_one_letter_code
_entity_poly.pdbx_strand_id
1 'polypeptide(L)'
;MCIEHELSVIQNPRQHSKGRFLHYGQWIGEKPPSAKQRVRLAILAALEKKPTDFADFLRLMEESGFAVKQGRGGVISFLAPGQEKSTRLRASTLGAGFDPEDIKAVIAGERPLPELPEEPTVPPRRVNLIIDIQERMAQGKGPAYERWAKVYNLKQMAAALQYLQEHHLTDYAALTASTEAAVDHFHKLSDELRTTEEALSKTSELMAATVDYAKTRPVFDGYKAARYSKKYLAQHEAELATYRAAKDTMNTILNGAKLPKIEALKKSRRELAGQKKELYAEYRDAQRQMREAVAIKANIDHLLGITDERENKAQER
;
A
#
# COMPACT_ATOMS: atom_id res chain seq x y z
N MET A 1 28.50 31.10 19.53
CA MET A 1 27.38 32.05 19.57
C MET A 1 26.77 32.20 20.98
N CYS A 2 25.94 31.28 21.51
CA CYS A 2 25.30 31.54 22.83
C CYS A 2 26.28 31.55 24.02
N ILE A 3 27.26 30.64 24.05
CA ILE A 3 28.31 30.60 25.09
C ILE A 3 29.26 31.81 24.94
N GLU A 4 29.60 32.17 23.70
CA GLU A 4 30.46 33.32 23.39
C GLU A 4 29.83 34.68 23.73
N HIS A 5 28.50 34.75 23.88
CA HIS A 5 27.76 35.97 24.21
C HIS A 5 27.11 35.93 25.61
N GLU A 6 27.54 35.02 26.50
CA GLU A 6 27.01 34.87 27.86
C GLU A 6 25.48 34.68 27.93
N LEU A 7 24.87 34.16 26.86
CA LEU A 7 23.43 33.89 26.81
C LEU A 7 23.11 32.53 27.45
N SER A 8 21.91 32.42 28.03
CA SER A 8 21.48 31.18 28.68
C SER A 8 21.42 30.01 27.69
N VAL A 9 22.13 28.93 28.02
CA VAL A 9 22.17 27.71 27.23
C VAL A 9 21.24 26.67 27.84
N ILE A 10 20.25 26.21 27.07
CA ILE A 10 19.39 25.09 27.47
C ILE A 10 20.16 23.79 27.21
N GLN A 11 20.76 23.22 28.25
CA GLN A 11 21.54 21.98 28.12
C GLN A 11 20.70 20.75 27.77
N ASN A 12 19.45 20.69 28.24
CA ASN A 12 18.52 19.58 28.01
C ASN A 12 17.18 20.09 27.43
N PRO A 13 17.14 20.49 26.14
CA PRO A 13 15.94 21.02 25.53
C PRO A 13 14.84 19.96 25.50
N ARG A 14 13.62 20.34 25.93
CA ARG A 14 12.47 19.45 25.83
C ARG A 14 12.18 19.15 24.36
N GLN A 15 12.11 17.85 24.02
CA GLN A 15 11.36 17.38 22.86
C GLN A 15 9.92 17.80 23.13
N HIS A 16 9.23 18.54 22.28
CA HIS A 16 7.90 19.13 22.54
C HIS A 16 7.91 20.38 23.42
N SER A 17 7.58 21.51 22.79
CA SER A 17 7.22 22.74 23.50
C SER A 17 5.76 22.62 24.01
N LYS A 18 5.50 23.15 25.21
CA LYS A 18 4.13 23.37 25.72
C LYS A 18 3.59 24.77 25.39
N GLY A 19 4.35 25.57 24.64
CA GLY A 19 4.07 26.98 24.35
C GLY A 19 4.01 27.28 22.86
N ARG A 20 3.87 28.57 22.53
CA ARG A 20 3.65 29.08 21.15
C ARG A 20 4.85 28.91 20.20
N PHE A 21 6.03 28.57 20.69
CA PHE A 21 7.28 28.55 19.93
C PHE A 21 7.68 27.16 19.43
N LEU A 22 8.53 27.13 18.39
CA LEU A 22 9.06 25.93 17.71
C LEU A 22 9.74 24.93 18.66
N HIS A 23 9.78 23.67 18.22
CA HIS A 23 10.25 22.52 18.98
C HIS A 23 11.78 22.59 19.24
N TYR A 24 12.20 22.86 20.49
CA TYR A 24 13.63 22.93 20.86
C TYR A 24 14.42 21.65 20.53
N GLY A 25 13.77 20.48 20.53
CA GLY A 25 14.42 19.22 20.15
C GLY A 25 14.74 19.08 18.66
N GLN A 26 14.48 20.09 17.82
CA GLN A 26 14.85 20.11 16.40
C GLN A 26 16.37 20.35 16.19
N TRP A 27 17.06 20.83 17.23
CA TRP A 27 18.50 21.08 17.25
C TRP A 27 19.31 19.95 17.90
N ILE A 28 18.63 18.88 18.35
CA ILE A 28 19.30 17.66 18.81
C ILE A 28 19.66 16.89 17.53
N GLY A 29 20.95 16.60 17.32
CA GLY A 29 21.48 15.94 16.11
C GLY A 29 20.85 14.57 15.83
N GLU A 30 21.54 13.48 16.16
CA GLU A 30 20.92 12.16 16.09
C GLU A 30 19.88 12.02 17.21
N LYS A 31 18.64 11.72 16.83
CA LYS A 31 17.57 11.52 17.80
C LYS A 31 17.90 10.27 18.63
N PRO A 32 18.02 10.38 19.96
CA PRO A 32 18.31 9.21 20.78
C PRO A 32 17.19 8.17 20.61
N PRO A 33 17.52 6.87 20.58
CA PRO A 33 16.54 5.81 20.42
C PRO A 33 15.42 5.94 21.46
N SER A 34 14.20 5.63 21.04
CA SER A 34 13.03 5.70 21.94
C SER A 34 13.25 4.84 23.19
N ALA A 35 12.59 5.17 24.31
CA ALA A 35 12.71 4.37 25.53
C ALA A 35 12.39 2.88 25.29
N LYS A 36 11.42 2.59 24.42
CA LYS A 36 11.08 1.23 24.00
C LYS A 36 12.21 0.57 23.22
N GLN A 37 12.81 1.29 22.27
CA GLN A 37 13.92 0.78 21.47
C GLN A 37 15.18 0.52 22.31
N ARG A 38 15.48 1.41 23.26
CA ARG A 38 16.56 1.21 24.25
C ARG A 38 16.35 -0.06 25.07
N VAL A 39 15.13 -0.33 25.51
CA VAL A 39 14.80 -1.56 26.24
C VAL A 39 14.97 -2.79 25.35
N ARG A 40 14.50 -2.78 24.10
CA ARG A 40 14.71 -3.91 23.17
C ARG A 40 16.18 -4.24 22.94
N LEU A 41 16.98 -3.21 22.66
CA LEU A 41 18.42 -3.35 22.45
C LEU A 41 19.12 -3.91 23.70
N ALA A 42 18.74 -3.44 24.88
CA ALA A 42 19.28 -3.97 26.14
C ALA A 42 18.87 -5.43 26.38
N ILE A 43 17.63 -5.81 26.06
CA ILE A 43 17.16 -7.19 26.15
C ILE A 43 17.99 -8.09 25.22
N LEU A 44 18.24 -7.66 23.97
CA LEU A 44 19.07 -8.42 23.04
C LEU A 44 20.50 -8.58 23.55
N ALA A 45 21.14 -7.49 23.98
CA ALA A 45 22.48 -7.53 24.54
C ALA A 45 22.57 -8.41 25.80
N ALA A 46 21.52 -8.45 26.62
CA ALA A 46 21.45 -9.34 27.78
C ALA A 46 21.31 -10.81 27.36
N LEU A 47 20.50 -11.10 26.33
CA LEU A 47 20.33 -12.47 25.82
C LEU A 47 21.56 -13.00 25.07
N GLU A 48 22.30 -12.13 24.38
CA GLU A 48 23.57 -12.48 23.73
C GLU A 48 24.63 -12.97 24.73
N LYS A 49 24.57 -12.50 25.98
CA LYS A 49 25.42 -12.99 27.08
C LYS A 49 25.04 -14.38 27.59
N LYS A 50 23.98 -14.99 27.04
CA LYS A 50 23.47 -16.33 27.37
C LYS A 50 23.25 -16.51 28.89
N PRO A 51 22.29 -15.78 29.48
CA PRO A 51 21.99 -15.90 30.90
C PRO A 51 21.53 -17.32 31.23
N THR A 52 21.83 -17.77 32.45
CA THR A 52 21.55 -19.15 32.87
C THR A 52 20.05 -19.37 33.12
N ASP A 53 19.39 -18.35 33.66
CA ASP A 53 17.96 -18.36 33.93
C ASP A 53 17.37 -16.95 33.80
N PHE A 54 16.06 -16.85 34.01
CA PHE A 54 15.35 -15.58 33.90
C PHE A 54 15.77 -14.55 34.98
N ALA A 55 16.25 -14.99 36.15
CA ALA A 55 16.73 -14.08 37.20
C ALA A 55 18.09 -13.48 36.82
N ASP A 56 18.98 -14.30 36.24
CA ASP A 56 20.27 -13.87 35.70
C ASP A 56 20.08 -12.87 34.55
N PHE A 57 19.09 -13.09 33.69
CA PHE A 57 18.67 -12.10 32.68
C PHE A 57 18.27 -10.75 33.30
N LEU A 58 17.47 -10.75 34.38
CA LEU A 58 17.08 -9.50 35.05
C LEU A 58 18.29 -8.79 35.67
N ARG A 59 19.24 -9.55 36.22
CA ARG A 59 20.50 -9.02 36.75
C ARG A 59 21.35 -8.36 35.65
N LEU A 60 21.46 -8.97 34.48
CA LEU A 60 22.14 -8.37 33.32
C LEU A 60 21.47 -7.07 32.85
N MET A 61 20.14 -6.98 32.96
CA MET A 61 19.42 -5.74 32.68
C MET A 61 19.76 -4.64 33.70
N GLU A 62 19.90 -4.98 34.98
CA GLU A 62 20.35 -4.04 36.03
C GLU A 62 21.79 -3.58 35.83
N GLU A 63 22.70 -4.51 35.50
CA GLU A 63 24.11 -4.22 35.20
C GLU A 63 24.26 -3.29 33.98
N SER A 64 23.32 -3.35 33.02
CA SER A 64 23.27 -2.42 31.88
C SER A 64 22.61 -1.07 32.19
N GLY A 65 22.30 -0.81 33.47
CA GLY A 65 21.82 0.47 33.98
C GLY A 65 20.29 0.64 33.95
N PHE A 66 19.52 -0.41 33.66
CA PHE A 66 18.06 -0.36 33.71
C PHE A 66 17.56 -0.76 35.09
N ALA A 67 16.70 0.06 35.71
CA ALA A 67 16.08 -0.35 36.97
C ALA A 67 14.90 -1.31 36.69
N VAL A 68 14.97 -2.51 37.25
CA VAL A 68 13.92 -3.53 37.13
C VAL A 68 12.83 -3.26 38.16
N LYS A 69 11.61 -2.97 37.69
CA LYS A 69 10.44 -2.73 38.53
C LYS A 69 9.51 -3.93 38.47
N GLN A 70 9.22 -4.50 39.64
CA GLN A 70 8.22 -5.55 39.81
C GLN A 70 6.91 -4.94 40.33
N GLY A 71 5.83 -5.11 39.58
CA GLY A 71 4.48 -4.70 39.93
C GLY A 71 3.63 -5.85 40.46
N ARG A 72 2.41 -5.54 40.91
CA ARG A 72 1.44 -6.55 41.36
C ARG A 72 1.15 -7.57 40.25
N GLY A 73 1.06 -8.84 40.63
CA GLY A 73 0.75 -9.94 39.70
C GLY A 73 1.92 -10.35 38.80
N GLY A 74 3.17 -10.18 39.24
CA GLY A 74 4.36 -10.62 38.49
C GLY A 74 4.70 -9.76 37.27
N VAL A 75 4.17 -8.54 37.20
CA VAL A 75 4.43 -7.62 36.08
C VAL A 75 5.83 -7.06 36.16
N ILE A 76 6.62 -7.22 35.10
CA ILE A 76 7.99 -6.67 35.03
C ILE A 76 8.02 -5.46 34.11
N SER A 77 8.73 -4.41 34.51
CA SER A 77 8.95 -3.22 33.70
C SER A 77 10.37 -2.71 33.89
N PHE A 78 10.96 -2.15 32.83
CA PHE A 78 12.31 -1.59 32.85
C PHE A 78 12.25 -0.06 32.81
N LEU A 79 12.97 0.60 33.72
CA LEU A 79 13.18 2.03 33.70
C LEU A 79 14.55 2.32 33.07
N ALA A 80 14.55 2.92 31.87
CA ALA A 80 15.79 3.30 31.20
C ALA A 80 16.42 4.54 31.88
N PRO A 81 17.77 4.66 31.88
CA PRO A 81 18.45 5.85 32.39
C PRO A 81 17.90 7.14 31.76
N GLY A 82 17.54 8.09 32.62
CA GLY A 82 17.02 9.41 32.23
C GLY A 82 15.53 9.42 31.83
N GLN A 83 14.77 8.34 32.05
CA GLN A 83 13.33 8.30 31.82
C GLN A 83 12.55 8.34 33.13
N GLU A 84 11.41 9.05 33.14
CA GLU A 84 10.50 9.07 34.30
C GLU A 84 9.57 7.85 34.33
N LYS A 85 9.20 7.32 33.15
CA LYS A 85 8.21 6.25 32.98
C LYS A 85 8.87 4.93 32.62
N SER A 86 8.48 3.85 33.30
CA SER A 86 8.96 2.50 33.00
C SER A 86 8.26 1.92 31.77
N THR A 87 8.99 1.11 30.99
CA THR A 87 8.46 0.37 29.85
C THR A 87 8.13 -1.06 30.28
N ARG A 88 6.88 -1.49 30.07
CA ARG A 88 6.42 -2.82 30.49
C ARG A 88 6.96 -3.92 29.57
N LEU A 89 7.47 -4.99 30.17
CA LEU A 89 7.92 -6.19 29.47
C LEU A 89 6.72 -7.02 29.02
N ARG A 90 6.24 -6.78 27.80
CA ARG A 90 5.12 -7.52 27.16
C ARG A 90 5.10 -7.30 25.65
N ALA A 91 4.54 -8.28 24.93
CA ALA A 91 4.46 -8.26 23.47
C ALA A 91 3.74 -7.02 22.91
N SER A 92 2.61 -6.61 23.51
CA SER A 92 1.89 -5.41 23.03
C SER A 92 2.61 -4.07 23.27
N THR A 93 3.72 -4.05 24.05
CA THR A 93 4.53 -2.84 24.26
C THR A 93 5.82 -2.87 23.45
N LEU A 94 6.48 -4.02 23.41
CA LEU A 94 7.81 -4.19 22.85
C LEU A 94 7.81 -4.94 21.50
N GLY A 95 6.70 -5.53 21.07
CA GLY A 95 6.62 -6.38 19.88
C GLY A 95 6.68 -7.86 20.23
N ALA A 96 6.30 -8.72 19.29
CA ALA A 96 6.40 -10.18 19.44
C ALA A 96 7.85 -10.60 19.73
N GLY A 97 8.06 -11.63 20.57
CA GLY A 97 9.40 -12.07 20.99
C GLY A 97 9.96 -11.34 22.22
N PHE A 98 9.32 -10.27 22.70
CA PHE A 98 9.78 -9.46 23.84
C PHE A 98 8.84 -9.53 25.05
N ASP A 99 8.14 -10.64 25.27
CA ASP A 99 7.43 -10.90 26.52
C ASP A 99 8.20 -11.90 27.42
N PRO A 100 7.82 -12.03 28.70
CA PRO A 100 8.54 -12.88 29.62
C PRO A 100 8.56 -14.37 29.24
N GLU A 101 7.52 -14.87 28.56
CA GLU A 101 7.44 -16.28 28.14
C GLU A 101 8.39 -16.53 26.97
N ASP A 102 8.35 -15.65 25.98
CA ASP A 102 9.25 -15.68 24.83
C ASP A 102 10.72 -15.57 25.26
N ILE A 103 11.05 -14.66 26.19
CA ILE A 103 12.41 -14.50 26.71
C ILE A 103 12.88 -15.77 27.43
N LYS A 104 12.01 -16.42 28.22
CA LYS A 104 12.35 -17.70 28.87
C LYS A 104 12.61 -18.80 27.85
N ALA A 105 11.81 -18.87 26.79
CA ALA A 105 12.00 -19.83 25.71
C ALA A 105 13.33 -19.60 24.96
N VAL A 106 13.76 -18.34 24.78
CA VAL A 106 15.08 -18.02 24.22
C VAL A 106 16.21 -18.49 25.15
N ILE A 107 16.09 -18.25 26.45
CA ILE A 107 17.07 -18.70 27.46
C ILE A 107 17.17 -20.24 27.48
N ALA A 108 16.03 -20.93 27.37
CA ALA A 108 15.96 -22.39 27.28
C ALA A 108 16.47 -22.96 25.94
N GLY A 109 16.77 -22.12 24.95
CA GLY A 109 17.20 -22.53 23.61
C GLY A 109 16.06 -23.06 22.73
N GLU A 110 14.80 -22.90 23.14
CA GLU A 110 13.62 -23.33 22.38
C GLU A 110 13.26 -22.35 21.24
N ARG A 111 13.81 -21.12 21.29
CA ARG A 111 13.59 -20.07 20.29
C ARG A 111 14.86 -19.29 19.97
N PRO A 112 14.98 -18.75 18.74
CA PRO A 112 16.05 -17.82 18.39
C PRO A 112 15.85 -16.46 19.07
N LEU A 113 16.90 -15.63 19.09
CA LEU A 113 16.82 -14.24 19.56
C LEU A 113 15.70 -13.49 18.81
N PRO A 114 14.95 -12.61 19.50
CA PRO A 114 13.86 -11.88 18.87
C PRO A 114 14.40 -10.86 17.86
N GLU A 115 13.77 -10.74 16.70
CA GLU A 115 14.13 -9.71 15.73
C GLU A 115 13.64 -8.34 16.20
N LEU A 116 14.48 -7.30 16.04
CA LEU A 116 14.03 -5.93 16.29
C LEU A 116 12.91 -5.60 15.31
N PRO A 117 11.74 -5.14 15.78
CA PRO A 117 10.71 -4.65 14.88
C PRO A 117 11.33 -3.52 14.05
N GLU A 118 11.20 -3.60 12.72
CA GLU A 118 11.52 -2.47 11.86
C GLU A 118 10.79 -1.24 12.39
N GLU A 119 11.52 -0.15 12.66
CA GLU A 119 10.85 1.09 13.01
C GLU A 119 9.93 1.44 11.84
N PRO A 120 8.67 1.84 12.10
CA PRO A 120 7.78 2.21 11.03
C PRO A 120 8.45 3.33 10.26
N THR A 121 8.98 3.01 9.07
CA THR A 121 9.47 4.00 8.14
C THR A 121 8.30 4.94 7.91
N VAL A 122 8.50 6.24 8.15
CA VAL A 122 7.46 7.23 7.82
C VAL A 122 7.12 6.96 6.35
N PRO A 123 5.86 6.59 6.03
CA PRO A 123 5.53 6.28 4.66
C PRO A 123 5.92 7.49 3.82
N PRO A 124 6.44 7.30 2.59
CA PRO A 124 6.79 8.40 1.72
C PRO A 124 5.62 9.38 1.67
N ARG A 125 5.92 10.67 1.85
CA ARG A 125 4.90 11.71 1.90
C ARG A 125 4.24 11.80 0.53
N ARG A 126 3.07 11.17 0.40
CA ARG A 126 2.29 11.22 -0.83
C ARG A 126 1.68 12.58 -1.01
N VAL A 127 1.80 13.12 -2.22
CA VAL A 127 1.14 14.37 -2.59
C VAL A 127 -0.30 14.06 -3.01
N ASN A 128 -1.25 14.62 -2.26
CA ASN A 128 -2.67 14.61 -2.59
C ASN A 128 -3.11 16.01 -2.99
N LEU A 129 -4.28 16.10 -3.62
CA LEU A 129 -4.91 17.38 -3.94
C LEU A 129 -5.14 18.20 -2.67
N ILE A 130 -4.85 19.50 -2.77
CA ILE A 130 -5.29 20.51 -1.82
C ILE A 130 -6.82 20.58 -1.79
N ILE A 131 -7.35 21.05 -0.67
CA ILE A 131 -8.78 21.22 -0.45
C ILE A 131 -9.15 22.66 -0.81
N ASP A 132 -10.16 22.85 -1.66
CA ASP A 132 -10.83 24.14 -1.75
C ASP A 132 -11.54 24.43 -0.42
N ILE A 133 -10.96 25.34 0.35
CA ILE A 133 -11.47 25.68 1.67
C ILE A 133 -12.80 26.44 1.54
N GLN A 134 -12.94 27.32 0.54
CA GLN A 134 -14.14 28.15 0.39
C GLN A 134 -15.34 27.30 0.00
N GLU A 135 -15.18 26.39 -0.95
CA GLU A 135 -16.24 25.46 -1.35
C GLU A 135 -16.67 24.59 -0.16
N ARG A 136 -15.72 24.08 0.62
CA ARG A 136 -16.04 23.27 1.81
C ARG A 136 -16.73 24.07 2.91
N MET A 137 -16.38 25.33 3.09
CA MET A 137 -17.08 26.22 4.02
C MET A 137 -18.51 26.51 3.53
N ALA A 138 -18.72 26.70 2.22
CA ALA A 138 -20.04 26.86 1.63
C ALA A 138 -20.93 25.61 1.81
N GLN A 139 -20.33 24.41 1.84
CA GLN A 139 -21.01 23.13 2.15
C GLN A 139 -21.31 22.94 3.66
N GLY A 140 -21.12 23.95 4.50
CA GLY A 140 -21.48 23.93 5.92
C GLY A 140 -20.42 23.34 6.86
N LYS A 141 -19.15 23.28 6.44
CA LYS A 141 -18.05 22.90 7.35
C LYS A 141 -17.77 24.02 8.36
N GLY A 142 -17.42 23.64 9.59
CA GLY A 142 -17.19 24.58 10.69
C GLY A 142 -15.74 25.12 10.77
N PRO A 143 -15.48 26.14 11.60
CA PRO A 143 -14.17 26.80 11.72
C PRO A 143 -13.00 25.88 12.11
N ALA A 144 -13.28 24.77 12.82
CA ALA A 144 -12.27 23.78 13.16
C ALA A 144 -11.76 23.03 11.90
N TYR A 145 -12.67 22.73 10.97
CA TYR A 145 -12.33 22.10 9.69
C TYR A 145 -11.48 23.04 8.84
N GLU A 146 -11.83 24.32 8.79
CA GLU A 146 -11.06 25.35 8.08
C GLU A 146 -9.60 25.40 8.56
N ARG A 147 -9.38 25.45 9.88
CA ARG A 147 -8.03 25.46 10.48
C ARG A 147 -7.25 24.20 10.12
N TRP A 148 -7.90 23.04 10.18
CA TRP A 148 -7.29 21.78 9.77
C TRP A 148 -6.94 21.77 8.26
N ALA A 149 -7.86 22.21 7.41
CA ALA A 149 -7.68 22.25 5.95
C ALA A 149 -6.53 23.18 5.54
N LYS A 150 -6.37 24.34 6.22
CA LYS A 150 -5.21 25.23 6.00
C LYS A 150 -3.88 24.52 6.27
N VAL A 151 -3.76 23.84 7.41
CA VAL A 151 -2.54 23.08 7.76
C VAL A 151 -2.33 21.91 6.81
N TYR A 152 -3.41 21.25 6.38
CA TYR A 152 -3.37 20.17 5.41
C TYR A 152 -2.86 20.66 4.05
N ASN A 153 -3.43 21.74 3.50
CA ASN A 153 -3.01 22.31 2.21
C ASN A 153 -1.54 22.74 2.25
N LEU A 154 -1.10 23.41 3.31
CA LEU A 154 0.31 23.77 3.50
C LEU A 154 1.24 22.55 3.43
N LYS A 155 0.84 21.42 4.02
CA LYS A 155 1.61 20.17 3.95
C LYS A 155 1.62 19.58 2.54
N GLN A 156 0.50 19.62 1.81
CA GLN A 156 0.43 19.13 0.43
C GLN A 156 1.28 20.00 -0.51
N MET A 157 1.26 21.31 -0.35
CA MET A 157 2.09 22.25 -1.13
C MET A 157 3.58 22.04 -0.84
N ALA A 158 3.96 21.88 0.43
CA ALA A 158 5.34 21.58 0.80
C ALA A 158 5.81 20.24 0.20
N ALA A 159 4.95 19.21 0.21
CA ALA A 159 5.25 17.92 -0.40
C ALA A 159 5.35 18.01 -1.93
N ALA A 160 4.49 18.80 -2.59
CA ALA A 160 4.57 19.06 -4.03
C ALA A 160 5.89 19.75 -4.41
N LEU A 161 6.31 20.79 -3.67
CA LEU A 161 7.59 21.47 -3.89
C LEU A 161 8.79 20.53 -3.64
N GLN A 162 8.72 19.70 -2.61
CA GLN A 162 9.74 18.69 -2.33
C GLN A 162 9.86 17.70 -3.50
N TYR A 163 8.74 17.23 -4.07
CA TYR A 163 8.75 16.36 -5.24
C TYR A 163 9.43 17.01 -6.44
N LEU A 164 9.13 18.28 -6.75
CA LEU A 164 9.78 18.98 -7.85
C LEU A 164 11.31 19.01 -7.68
N GLN A 165 11.78 19.23 -6.45
CA GLN A 165 13.20 19.23 -6.13
C GLN A 165 13.84 17.84 -6.29
N GLU A 166 13.19 16.79 -5.77
CA GLU A 166 13.67 15.40 -5.84
C GLU A 166 13.72 14.87 -7.29
N HIS A 167 12.78 15.30 -8.13
CA HIS A 167 12.70 14.89 -9.54
C HIS A 167 13.36 15.88 -10.51
N HIS A 168 14.05 16.90 -9.99
CA HIS A 168 14.71 17.95 -10.79
C HIS A 168 13.79 18.62 -11.83
N LEU A 169 12.51 18.76 -11.49
CA LEU A 169 11.51 19.45 -12.31
C LEU A 169 11.63 20.95 -12.06
N THR A 170 12.59 21.57 -12.73
CA THR A 170 12.99 22.97 -12.50
C THR A 170 12.08 24.00 -13.16
N ASP A 171 11.24 23.60 -14.11
CA ASP A 171 10.31 24.48 -14.79
C ASP A 171 8.94 23.82 -15.00
N TYR A 172 7.94 24.66 -15.28
CA TYR A 172 6.55 24.24 -15.42
C TYR A 172 6.30 23.37 -16.66
N ALA A 173 7.09 23.56 -17.73
CA ALA A 173 6.97 22.75 -18.94
C ALA A 173 7.45 21.32 -18.68
N ALA A 174 8.56 21.14 -17.95
CA ALA A 174 9.06 19.86 -17.50
C ALA A 174 8.05 19.14 -16.58
N LEU A 175 7.42 19.86 -15.65
CA LEU A 175 6.35 19.31 -14.81
C LEU A 175 5.15 18.83 -15.65
N THR A 176 4.73 19.64 -16.63
CA THR A 176 3.60 19.31 -17.50
C THR A 176 3.92 18.08 -18.34
N ALA A 177 5.09 18.05 -19.01
CA ALA A 177 5.53 16.91 -19.82
C ALA A 177 5.69 15.63 -18.98
N SER A 178 6.24 15.73 -17.76
CA SER A 178 6.34 14.57 -16.85
C SER A 178 4.97 14.05 -16.43
N THR A 179 3.99 14.94 -16.24
CA THR A 179 2.62 14.56 -15.87
C THR A 179 1.91 13.89 -17.04
N GLU A 180 2.04 14.45 -18.24
CA GLU A 180 1.50 13.87 -19.49
C GLU A 180 2.09 12.49 -19.75
N ALA A 181 3.41 12.32 -19.61
CA ALA A 181 4.06 11.01 -19.76
C ALA A 181 3.53 9.97 -18.77
N ALA A 182 3.27 10.35 -17.51
CA ALA A 182 2.69 9.46 -16.50
C ALA A 182 1.23 9.07 -16.83
N VAL A 183 0.46 10.00 -17.37
CA VAL A 183 -0.92 9.78 -17.84
C VAL A 183 -0.94 8.86 -19.07
N ASP A 184 -0.10 9.13 -20.06
CA ASP A 184 0.01 8.32 -21.29
C ASP A 184 0.45 6.89 -20.97
N HIS A 185 1.43 6.74 -20.10
CA HIS A 185 1.90 5.42 -19.65
C HIS A 185 0.78 4.64 -18.94
N PHE A 186 0.01 5.29 -18.07
CA PHE A 186 -1.14 4.67 -17.42
C PHE A 186 -2.21 4.24 -18.43
N HIS A 187 -2.55 5.09 -19.40
CA HIS A 187 -3.54 4.76 -20.43
C HIS A 187 -3.08 3.59 -21.30
N LYS A 188 -1.81 3.59 -21.73
CA LYS A 188 -1.23 2.49 -22.48
C LYS A 188 -1.34 1.16 -21.73
N LEU A 189 -0.92 1.11 -20.47
CA LEU A 189 -1.03 -0.10 -19.64
C LEU A 189 -2.49 -0.51 -19.39
N SER A 190 -3.40 0.45 -19.24
CA SER A 190 -4.83 0.18 -19.10
C SER A 190 -5.40 -0.50 -20.35
N ASP A 191 -5.00 -0.05 -21.54
CA ASP A 191 -5.42 -0.66 -22.80
C ASP A 191 -4.79 -2.03 -23.03
N GLU A 192 -3.50 -2.20 -22.73
CA GLU A 192 -2.83 -3.51 -22.77
C GLU A 192 -3.46 -4.52 -21.80
N LEU A 193 -3.82 -4.09 -20.59
CA LEU A 193 -4.51 -4.92 -19.62
C LEU A 193 -5.91 -5.30 -20.13
N ARG A 194 -6.69 -4.34 -20.63
CA ARG A 194 -8.04 -4.58 -21.17
C ARG A 194 -7.99 -5.56 -22.34
N THR A 195 -7.11 -5.35 -23.30
CA THR A 195 -6.95 -6.24 -24.46
C THR A 195 -6.54 -7.66 -24.06
N THR A 196 -5.65 -7.79 -23.06
CA THR A 196 -5.26 -9.10 -22.49
C THR A 196 -6.44 -9.78 -21.80
N GLU A 197 -7.25 -9.04 -21.05
CA GLU A 197 -8.46 -9.55 -20.38
C GLU A 197 -9.52 -10.00 -21.38
N GLU A 198 -9.76 -9.23 -22.44
CA GLU A 198 -10.66 -9.58 -23.54
C GLU A 198 -10.18 -10.87 -24.25
N ALA A 199 -8.88 -10.99 -24.53
CA ALA A 199 -8.31 -12.20 -25.13
C ALA A 199 -8.45 -13.42 -24.21
N LEU A 200 -8.27 -13.24 -22.90
CA LEU A 200 -8.44 -14.30 -21.90
C LEU A 200 -9.92 -14.75 -21.81
N SER A 201 -10.86 -13.80 -21.84
CA SER A 201 -12.30 -14.10 -21.86
C SER A 201 -12.67 -14.89 -23.11
N LYS A 202 -12.31 -14.37 -24.30
CA LYS A 202 -12.57 -15.04 -25.59
C LYS A 202 -11.97 -16.46 -25.63
N THR A 203 -10.75 -16.64 -25.12
CA THR A 203 -10.12 -17.96 -25.07
C THR A 203 -10.87 -18.90 -24.13
N SER A 204 -11.33 -18.41 -22.97
CA SER A 204 -12.08 -19.20 -21.99
C SER A 204 -13.47 -19.58 -22.52
N GLU A 205 -14.17 -18.65 -23.16
CA GLU A 205 -15.46 -18.87 -23.83
C GLU A 205 -15.32 -19.88 -24.97
N LEU A 206 -14.29 -19.74 -25.82
CA LEU A 206 -14.02 -20.69 -26.91
C LEU A 206 -13.72 -22.10 -26.37
N MET A 207 -12.97 -22.22 -25.28
CA MET A 207 -12.72 -23.50 -24.62
C MET A 207 -14.02 -24.12 -24.10
N ALA A 208 -14.88 -23.35 -23.43
CA ALA A 208 -16.15 -23.82 -22.91
C ALA A 208 -17.08 -24.30 -24.04
N ALA A 209 -17.25 -23.48 -25.07
CA ALA A 209 -18.05 -23.81 -26.25
C ALA A 209 -17.51 -25.06 -26.97
N THR A 210 -16.19 -25.24 -27.05
CA THR A 210 -15.59 -26.46 -27.64
C THR A 210 -15.96 -27.71 -26.85
N VAL A 211 -15.96 -27.63 -25.51
CA VAL A 211 -16.33 -28.75 -24.64
C VAL A 211 -17.82 -29.05 -24.77
N ASP A 212 -18.68 -28.04 -24.73
CA ASP A 212 -20.13 -28.20 -24.85
C ASP A 212 -20.53 -28.75 -26.22
N TYR A 213 -19.87 -28.28 -27.28
CA TYR A 213 -20.02 -28.82 -28.62
C TYR A 213 -19.64 -30.30 -28.66
N ALA A 214 -18.48 -30.68 -28.11
CA ALA A 214 -18.04 -32.07 -28.10
C ALA A 214 -19.00 -33.00 -27.32
N LYS A 215 -19.55 -32.53 -26.20
CA LYS A 215 -20.52 -33.29 -25.38
C LYS A 215 -21.87 -33.48 -26.06
N THR A 216 -22.36 -32.44 -26.73
CA THR A 216 -23.71 -32.42 -27.34
C THR A 216 -23.73 -32.89 -28.79
N ARG A 217 -22.56 -33.01 -29.43
CA ARG A 217 -22.45 -33.47 -30.81
C ARG A 217 -23.06 -34.87 -31.06
N PRO A 218 -22.83 -35.90 -30.21
CA PRO A 218 -23.46 -37.21 -30.40
C PRO A 218 -24.99 -37.15 -30.37
N VAL A 219 -25.56 -36.29 -29.52
CA VAL A 219 -27.00 -36.07 -29.42
C VAL A 219 -27.55 -35.45 -30.70
N PHE A 220 -26.84 -34.48 -31.28
CA PHE A 220 -27.19 -33.89 -32.56
C PHE A 220 -27.08 -34.90 -33.72
N ASP A 221 -26.03 -35.73 -33.72
CA ASP A 221 -25.87 -36.77 -34.74
C ASP A 221 -26.99 -37.82 -34.64
N GLY A 222 -27.42 -38.18 -33.42
CA GLY A 222 -28.60 -39.01 -33.18
C GLY A 222 -29.91 -38.37 -33.65
N TYR A 223 -30.07 -37.06 -33.46
CA TYR A 223 -31.22 -36.30 -33.97
C TYR A 223 -31.29 -36.33 -35.51
N LYS A 224 -30.13 -36.20 -36.17
CA LYS A 224 -30.01 -36.33 -37.62
C LYS A 224 -30.36 -37.74 -38.10
N ALA A 225 -29.87 -38.78 -37.40
CA ALA A 225 -30.18 -40.17 -37.71
C ALA A 225 -31.68 -40.48 -37.54
N ALA A 226 -32.34 -39.88 -36.54
CA ALA A 226 -33.79 -39.96 -36.32
C ALA A 226 -34.62 -39.10 -37.29
N ARG A 227 -34.02 -38.61 -38.39
CA ARG A 227 -34.66 -37.75 -39.40
C ARG A 227 -35.39 -36.55 -38.81
N TYR A 228 -34.78 -35.91 -37.81
CA TYR A 228 -35.33 -34.71 -37.17
C TYR A 228 -36.70 -34.93 -36.49
N SER A 229 -36.96 -36.12 -35.95
CA SER A 229 -38.20 -36.47 -35.28
C SER A 229 -38.58 -35.52 -34.13
N LYS A 230 -39.85 -35.08 -34.10
CA LYS A 230 -40.40 -34.25 -33.00
C LYS A 230 -40.26 -34.92 -31.63
N LYS A 231 -40.37 -36.25 -31.57
CA LYS A 231 -40.24 -37.02 -30.32
C LYS A 231 -38.82 -36.92 -29.75
N TYR A 232 -37.80 -36.99 -30.62
CA TYR A 232 -36.41 -36.86 -30.23
C TYR A 232 -36.09 -35.43 -29.80
N LEU A 233 -36.61 -34.44 -30.51
CA LEU A 233 -36.43 -33.03 -30.16
C LEU A 233 -36.98 -32.73 -28.76
N ALA A 234 -38.16 -33.24 -28.40
CA ALA A 234 -38.74 -33.05 -27.07
C ALA A 234 -37.95 -33.74 -25.95
N GLN A 235 -37.25 -34.85 -26.25
CA GLN A 235 -36.44 -35.58 -25.27
C GLN A 235 -35.06 -34.95 -25.05
N HIS A 236 -34.50 -34.31 -26.08
CA HIS A 236 -33.13 -33.78 -26.08
C HIS A 236 -33.06 -32.26 -26.31
N GLU A 237 -34.13 -31.55 -25.99
CA GLU A 237 -34.28 -30.11 -26.31
C GLU A 237 -33.14 -29.26 -25.75
N ALA A 238 -32.82 -29.45 -24.46
CA ALA A 238 -31.75 -28.72 -23.78
C ALA A 238 -30.38 -28.98 -24.42
N GLU A 239 -30.06 -30.24 -24.72
CA GLU A 239 -28.78 -30.64 -25.31
C GLU A 239 -28.63 -30.10 -26.75
N LEU A 240 -29.72 -30.09 -27.53
CA LEU A 240 -29.75 -29.50 -28.87
C LEU A 240 -29.66 -27.97 -28.84
N ALA A 241 -30.24 -27.31 -27.82
CA ALA A 241 -30.09 -25.88 -27.60
C ALA A 241 -28.65 -25.53 -27.24
N THR A 242 -28.03 -26.26 -26.30
CA THR A 242 -26.61 -26.11 -25.95
C THR A 242 -25.69 -26.34 -27.15
N TYR A 243 -25.98 -27.35 -27.99
CA TYR A 243 -25.22 -27.57 -29.23
C TYR A 243 -25.26 -26.36 -30.18
N ARG A 244 -26.45 -25.78 -30.39
CA ARG A 244 -26.62 -24.60 -31.25
C ARG A 244 -25.88 -23.40 -30.69
N ALA A 245 -26.06 -23.11 -29.40
CA ALA A 245 -25.38 -22.02 -28.72
C ALA A 245 -23.86 -22.17 -28.80
N ALA A 246 -23.32 -23.35 -28.50
CA ALA A 246 -21.89 -23.62 -28.58
C ALA A 246 -21.34 -23.41 -30.00
N LYS A 247 -22.07 -23.87 -31.03
CA LYS A 247 -21.70 -23.64 -32.43
C LYS A 247 -21.70 -22.16 -32.79
N ASP A 248 -22.69 -21.40 -32.36
CA ASP A 248 -22.82 -19.97 -32.66
C ASP A 248 -21.74 -19.14 -31.95
N THR A 249 -21.42 -19.47 -30.69
CA THR A 249 -20.31 -18.87 -29.95
C THR A 249 -18.97 -19.15 -30.63
N MET A 250 -18.70 -20.40 -31.03
CA MET A 250 -17.47 -20.75 -31.75
C MET A 250 -17.35 -20.00 -33.08
N ASN A 251 -18.44 -19.89 -33.84
CA ASN A 251 -18.45 -19.15 -35.11
C ASN A 251 -18.18 -17.65 -34.90
N THR A 252 -18.81 -17.05 -33.88
CA THR A 252 -18.65 -15.63 -33.55
C THR A 252 -17.21 -15.32 -33.14
N ILE A 253 -16.61 -16.14 -32.27
CA ILE A 253 -15.24 -15.91 -31.77
C ILE A 253 -14.20 -16.17 -32.85
N LEU A 254 -14.35 -17.26 -33.63
CA LEU A 254 -13.38 -17.62 -34.65
C LEU A 254 -13.50 -16.77 -35.92
N ASN A 255 -14.67 -16.21 -36.21
CA ASN A 255 -14.93 -15.39 -37.40
C ASN A 255 -14.40 -16.03 -38.71
N GLY A 256 -14.68 -17.33 -38.90
CA GLY A 256 -14.21 -18.10 -40.06
C GLY A 256 -12.82 -18.72 -39.91
N ALA A 257 -12.09 -18.44 -38.84
CA ALA A 257 -10.82 -19.10 -38.54
C ALA A 257 -11.01 -20.58 -38.13
N LYS A 258 -9.96 -21.38 -38.33
CA LYS A 258 -9.95 -22.78 -37.93
C LYS A 258 -9.88 -22.90 -36.40
N LEU A 259 -10.70 -23.78 -35.82
CA LEU A 259 -10.66 -24.09 -34.39
C LEU A 259 -9.25 -24.60 -33.99
N PRO A 260 -8.57 -23.93 -33.05
CA PRO A 260 -7.28 -24.40 -32.52
C PRO A 260 -7.43 -25.70 -31.73
N LYS A 261 -6.34 -26.46 -31.60
CA LYS A 261 -6.31 -27.64 -30.73
C LYS A 261 -6.50 -27.22 -29.27
N ILE A 262 -7.18 -28.06 -28.48
CA ILE A 262 -7.47 -27.76 -27.06
C ILE A 262 -6.20 -27.49 -26.23
N GLU A 263 -5.09 -28.18 -26.53
CA GLU A 263 -3.80 -27.94 -25.84
C GLU A 263 -3.22 -26.57 -26.17
N ALA A 264 -3.42 -26.05 -27.39
CA ALA A 264 -3.02 -24.70 -27.76
C ALA A 264 -3.86 -23.65 -27.01
N LEU A 265 -5.17 -23.87 -26.87
CA LEU A 265 -6.05 -22.99 -26.08
C LEU A 265 -5.67 -22.98 -24.60
N LYS A 266 -5.37 -24.16 -24.02
CA LYS A 266 -4.88 -24.26 -22.63
C LYS A 266 -3.56 -23.51 -22.43
N LYS A 267 -2.62 -23.65 -23.38
CA LYS A 267 -1.34 -22.94 -23.34
C LYS A 267 -1.54 -21.42 -23.41
N SER A 268 -2.28 -20.95 -24.41
CA SER A 268 -2.60 -19.53 -24.58
C SER A 268 -3.29 -18.93 -23.35
N ARG A 269 -4.26 -19.63 -22.77
CA ARG A 269 -4.92 -19.18 -21.53
C ARG A 269 -3.95 -19.02 -20.36
N ARG A 270 -2.98 -19.93 -20.21
CA ARG A 270 -1.96 -19.83 -19.14
C ARG A 270 -1.02 -18.65 -19.37
N GLU A 271 -0.58 -18.44 -20.62
CA GLU A 271 0.28 -17.31 -20.99
C GLU A 271 -0.44 -15.97 -20.75
N LEU A 272 -1.68 -15.83 -21.23
CA LEU A 272 -2.51 -14.64 -21.00
C LEU A 272 -2.77 -14.39 -19.51
N ALA A 273 -2.97 -15.44 -18.72
CA ALA A 273 -3.14 -15.30 -17.27
C ALA A 273 -1.84 -14.83 -16.56
N GLY A 274 -0.68 -15.30 -17.04
CA GLY A 274 0.63 -14.82 -16.59
C GLY A 274 0.85 -13.36 -16.92
N GLN A 275 0.65 -13.00 -18.19
CA GLN A 275 0.76 -11.62 -18.69
C GLN A 275 -0.18 -10.68 -17.93
N LYS A 276 -1.45 -11.07 -17.73
CA LYS A 276 -2.41 -10.28 -16.93
C LYS A 276 -1.88 -10.02 -15.52
N LYS A 277 -1.26 -11.01 -14.88
CA LYS A 277 -0.74 -10.86 -13.51
C LYS A 277 0.40 -9.85 -13.45
N GLU A 278 1.32 -9.90 -14.42
CA GLU A 278 2.46 -8.98 -14.54
C GLU A 278 1.98 -7.56 -14.86
N LEU A 279 1.16 -7.41 -15.91
CA LEU A 279 0.56 -6.13 -16.31
C LEU A 279 -0.25 -5.49 -15.19
N TYR A 280 -0.95 -6.28 -14.37
CA TYR A 280 -1.73 -5.72 -13.26
C TYR A 280 -0.85 -5.10 -12.16
N ALA A 281 0.34 -5.65 -11.92
CA ALA A 281 1.30 -5.07 -10.98
C ALA A 281 1.84 -3.74 -11.52
N GLU A 282 2.25 -3.70 -12.78
CA GLU A 282 2.72 -2.47 -13.43
C GLU A 282 1.63 -1.41 -13.52
N TYR A 283 0.39 -1.81 -13.88
CA TYR A 283 -0.78 -0.94 -13.91
C TYR A 283 -1.06 -0.29 -12.54
N ARG A 284 -0.97 -1.08 -11.44
CA ARG A 284 -1.15 -0.55 -10.07
C ARG A 284 -0.10 0.51 -9.74
N ASP A 285 1.11 0.36 -10.24
CA ASP A 285 2.22 1.26 -9.98
C ASP A 285 2.08 2.54 -10.83
N ALA A 286 1.80 2.39 -12.12
CA ALA A 286 1.49 3.48 -13.03
C ALA A 286 0.28 4.30 -12.57
N GLN A 287 -0.77 3.65 -12.05
CA GLN A 287 -1.94 4.35 -11.50
C GLN A 287 -1.55 5.23 -10.30
N ARG A 288 -0.64 4.76 -9.44
CA ARG A 288 -0.17 5.56 -8.30
C ARG A 288 0.65 6.75 -8.77
N GLN A 289 1.61 6.52 -9.67
CA GLN A 289 2.46 7.57 -10.24
C GLN A 289 1.63 8.63 -10.97
N MET A 290 0.68 8.22 -11.80
CA MET A 290 -0.23 9.14 -12.49
C MET A 290 -1.02 9.99 -11.49
N ARG A 291 -1.64 9.38 -10.46
CA ARG A 291 -2.43 10.12 -9.46
C ARG A 291 -1.57 11.14 -8.71
N GLU A 292 -0.36 10.76 -8.32
CA GLU A 292 0.58 11.64 -7.64
C GLU A 292 1.03 12.78 -8.56
N ALA A 293 1.45 12.49 -9.79
CA ALA A 293 1.87 13.51 -10.77
C ALA A 293 0.75 14.51 -11.07
N VAL A 294 -0.49 14.04 -11.28
CA VAL A 294 -1.66 14.89 -11.49
C VAL A 294 -1.95 15.75 -10.26
N ALA A 295 -1.85 15.19 -9.05
CA ALA A 295 -2.06 15.95 -7.82
C ALA A 295 -0.98 17.02 -7.61
N ILE A 296 0.29 16.70 -7.87
CA ILE A 296 1.40 17.65 -7.82
C ILE A 296 1.14 18.78 -8.81
N LYS A 297 0.86 18.45 -10.06
CA LYS A 297 0.59 19.45 -11.09
C LYS A 297 -0.57 20.36 -10.69
N ALA A 298 -1.70 19.79 -10.26
CA ALA A 298 -2.86 20.58 -9.82
C ALA A 298 -2.54 21.49 -8.62
N ASN A 299 -1.75 21.01 -7.66
CA ASN A 299 -1.33 21.81 -6.51
C ASN A 299 -0.41 22.98 -6.92
N ILE A 300 0.49 22.74 -7.89
CA ILE A 300 1.36 23.78 -8.48
C ILE A 300 0.54 24.76 -9.32
N ASP A 301 -0.43 24.28 -10.10
CA ASP A 301 -1.34 25.13 -10.89
C ASP A 301 -2.09 26.11 -9.97
N HIS A 302 -2.60 25.63 -8.82
CA HIS A 302 -3.24 26.50 -7.83
C HIS A 302 -2.25 27.46 -7.15
N LEU A 303 -1.02 27.03 -6.88
CA LEU A 303 0.03 27.91 -6.37
C LEU A 303 0.35 29.07 -7.32
N LEU A 304 0.29 28.80 -8.62
CA LEU A 304 0.54 29.76 -9.69
C LEU A 304 -0.71 30.57 -10.08
N GLY A 305 -1.89 30.28 -9.49
CA GLY A 305 -3.16 30.92 -9.83
C GLY A 305 -3.75 30.51 -11.20
N ILE A 306 -3.26 29.42 -11.79
CA ILE A 306 -3.68 28.93 -13.11
C ILE A 306 -5.06 28.26 -13.06
N THR A 307 -5.42 27.66 -11.92
CA THR A 307 -6.73 27.03 -11.71
C THR A 307 -7.86 28.04 -11.66
N ASP A 308 -7.64 29.18 -11.00
CA ASP A 308 -8.65 30.21 -10.77
C ASP A 308 -9.04 30.90 -12.10
N GLU A 309 -8.12 31.02 -13.05
CA GLU A 309 -8.42 31.54 -14.39
C GLU A 309 -9.29 30.59 -15.24
N ARG A 310 -9.19 29.27 -15.04
CA ARG A 310 -9.98 28.27 -15.79
C ARG A 310 -11.40 28.14 -15.24
N GLU A 311 -11.56 28.17 -13.92
CA GLU A 311 -12.88 28.11 -13.28
C GLU A 311 -13.68 29.41 -13.48
N ASN A 312 -13.03 30.58 -13.41
CA ASN A 312 -13.68 31.86 -13.71
C ASN A 312 -14.17 31.92 -15.18
N LYS A 313 -13.37 31.45 -16.15
CA LYS A 313 -13.80 31.38 -17.57
C LYS A 313 -14.89 30.36 -17.85
N ALA A 314 -15.06 29.34 -17.00
CA ALA A 314 -16.10 28.33 -17.14
C ALA A 314 -17.43 28.79 -16.52
N GLN A 315 -17.41 29.63 -15.49
CA GLN A 315 -18.60 30.24 -14.89
C GLN A 315 -19.15 31.43 -15.70
N GLU A 316 -18.32 32.04 -16.55
CA GLU A 316 -18.72 33.14 -17.46
C GLU A 316 -19.37 32.66 -18.78
N ARG A 317 -19.50 31.34 -19.01
CA ARG A 317 -20.17 30.75 -20.18
C ARG A 317 -21.53 30.15 -19.83
#